data_AF-A0A662U480-F1
#
_entry.id   AF-A0A662U480-F1
#
_cell.length_a   1.000
_cell.length_b   1.000
_cell.length_c   1.000
_cell.angle_alpha   90.00
_cell.angle_beta   90.00
_cell.angle_gamma   90.00
#
_symmetry.space_group_name_H-M   'P 1'
#
loop_
_entity.id
_entity.type
_entity.pdbx_description
1 polymer ?
#
loop_
_entity_poly.entity_id
_entity_poly.type
_entity_poly.pdbx_seq_one_letter_code
_entity_poly.pdbx_strand_id
1 'polypeptide(L)'
;TILIFSISLPLAYFFHTYIIKISMLFSLLASTLLSLIVSTLLLALLIYLPVFKAKSRLELLETRLPYIVSYMAVLSYAGRNIESIIAKLAEKGKLFGIEEPAIRMLRKVFILGQDTARMLMEEARKTPSMVYSSLLESLAGIVETGKGLNEFLESEFMNLLRSREAKVKEVMNSMTALMEIFISLVVVMPLVLTIMLSIMASLGAVALPISPLQILFLIHFIVAPTIAVMIVLMIDALVSRISG
;
A
#
# COMPACT_ATOMS: atom_id res chain seq x y z
N THR A 1 -5.32 -0.26 28.61
CA THR A 1 -4.86 1.06 29.08
C THR A 1 -4.71 1.11 30.58
N ILE A 2 -5.77 0.91 31.37
CA ILE A 2 -5.72 1.04 32.84
C ILE A 2 -4.74 0.04 33.48
N LEU A 3 -4.75 -1.22 33.02
CA LEU A 3 -3.83 -2.26 33.48
C LEU A 3 -2.35 -1.95 33.15
N ILE A 4 -2.09 -1.47 31.93
CA ILE A 4 -0.74 -1.10 31.47
C ILE A 4 -0.23 0.11 32.25
N PHE A 5 -1.07 1.14 32.41
CA PHE A 5 -0.77 2.34 33.18
C PHE A 5 -0.49 2.04 34.66
N SER A 6 -1.25 1.12 35.25
CA SER A 6 -1.09 0.71 36.65
C SER A 6 0.22 -0.04 36.90
N ILE A 7 0.75 -0.72 35.88
CA ILE A 7 2.04 -1.43 35.94
C ILE A 7 3.20 -0.49 35.59
N SER A 8 3.05 0.41 34.62
CA SER A 8 4.11 1.30 34.18
C SER A 8 4.40 2.46 35.14
N LEU A 9 3.40 2.91 35.90
CA LEU A 9 3.56 4.01 36.87
C LEU A 9 4.56 3.69 38.01
N PRO A 10 4.42 2.59 38.77
CA PRO A 10 5.38 2.27 39.84
C PRO A 10 6.78 1.99 39.30
N LEU A 11 6.88 1.37 38.11
CA LEU A 11 8.15 1.08 37.46
C LEU A 11 8.87 2.36 37.00
N ALA A 12 8.15 3.31 36.39
CA ALA A 12 8.68 4.61 35.99
C ALA A 12 9.06 5.47 37.20
N TYR A 13 8.28 5.44 38.28
CA TYR A 13 8.60 6.15 39.51
C TYR A 13 9.89 5.64 40.17
N PHE A 14 10.07 4.32 40.21
CA PHE A 14 11.30 3.70 40.71
C PHE A 14 12.51 4.10 39.85
N PHE A 15 12.36 4.11 38.53
CA PHE A 15 13.41 4.51 37.59
C PHE A 15 13.86 5.98 37.80
N HIS A 16 12.92 6.92 37.88
CA HIS A 16 13.25 8.35 38.07
C HIS A 16 13.87 8.65 39.43
N THR A 17 13.46 7.92 40.48
CA THR A 17 13.94 8.15 41.85
C THR A 17 15.31 7.52 42.10
N TYR A 18 15.55 6.29 41.59
CA TYR A 18 16.77 5.54 41.91
C TYR A 18 17.92 5.81 40.91
N ILE A 19 17.62 6.06 39.64
CA ILE A 19 18.64 6.24 38.59
C ILE A 19 18.93 7.72 38.34
N ILE A 20 17.89 8.55 38.22
CA ILE A 20 18.03 9.96 37.81
C ILE A 20 18.16 10.90 39.03
N LYS A 21 17.83 10.43 40.24
CA LYS A 21 17.97 11.17 41.52
C LYS A 21 17.31 12.55 41.50
N ILE A 22 16.13 12.65 40.90
CA ILE A 22 15.35 13.89 40.82
C ILE A 22 14.54 14.11 42.11
N SER A 23 14.19 15.37 42.43
CA SER A 23 13.29 15.71 43.54
C SER A 23 11.94 14.97 43.43
N MET A 24 11.39 14.59 44.59
CA MET A 24 10.24 13.67 44.69
C MET A 24 9.01 14.14 43.92
N LEU A 25 8.76 15.45 43.88
CA LEU A 25 7.63 16.08 43.21
C LEU A 25 7.76 16.04 41.68
N PHE A 26 8.97 16.26 41.15
CA PHE A 26 9.24 16.22 39.72
C PHE A 26 9.34 14.77 39.20
N SER A 27 9.79 13.83 40.04
CA SER A 27 9.74 12.38 39.76
C SER A 27 8.30 11.87 39.56
N LEU A 28 7.34 12.36 40.36
CA LEU A 28 5.93 11.98 40.24
C LEU A 28 5.28 12.53 38.96
N LEU A 29 5.59 13.78 38.59
CA LEU A 29 5.11 14.39 37.34
C LEU A 29 5.72 13.72 36.10
N ALA A 30 7.03 13.49 36.10
CA ALA A 30 7.71 12.83 34.99
C ALA A 30 7.25 11.37 34.80
N SER A 31 7.05 10.63 35.89
CA SER A 31 6.57 9.23 35.82
C SER A 31 5.11 9.11 35.39
N THR A 32 4.23 10.03 35.78
CA THR A 32 2.84 10.06 35.30
C THR A 32 2.77 10.39 33.80
N LEU A 33 3.52 11.39 33.33
CA LEU A 33 3.62 11.72 31.90
C LEU A 33 4.18 10.55 31.08
N LEU A 34 5.30 9.96 31.52
CA LEU A 34 5.92 8.83 30.82
C LEU A 34 4.99 7.60 30.81
N SER A 35 4.31 7.31 31.92
CA SER A 35 3.34 6.21 32.02
C SER A 35 2.14 6.43 31.09
N LEU A 36 1.67 7.69 30.95
CA LEU A 36 0.60 8.04 30.01
C LEU A 36 1.05 7.82 28.56
N ILE A 37 2.23 8.30 28.19
CA ILE A 37 2.82 8.14 26.85
C ILE A 37 2.98 6.66 26.50
N VAL A 38 3.56 5.87 27.41
CA VAL A 38 3.78 4.43 27.18
C VAL A 38 2.45 3.69 27.04
N SER A 39 1.46 4.00 27.90
CA SER A 39 0.12 3.39 27.84
C SER A 39 -0.61 3.71 26.54
N THR A 40 -0.54 4.94 26.04
CA THR A 40 -1.16 5.33 24.77
C THR A 40 -0.45 4.73 23.57
N LEU A 41 0.89 4.70 23.56
CA LEU A 41 1.69 4.07 22.50
C LEU A 41 1.41 2.57 22.40
N LEU A 42 1.39 1.86 23.53
CA LEU A 42 1.11 0.42 23.55
C LEU A 42 -0.32 0.11 23.08
N LEU A 43 -1.30 0.94 23.45
CA LEU A 43 -2.66 0.80 22.93
C LEU A 43 -2.70 1.02 21.42
N ALA A 44 -2.09 2.11 20.94
CA ALA A 44 -2.05 2.43 19.52
C ALA A 44 -1.42 1.28 18.72
N LEU A 45 -0.30 0.73 19.20
CA LEU A 45 0.36 -0.42 18.57
C LEU A 45 -0.54 -1.66 18.56
N LEU A 46 -1.21 -1.97 19.67
CA LEU A 46 -2.06 -3.16 19.78
C LEU A 46 -3.27 -3.10 18.85
N ILE A 47 -3.83 -1.90 18.62
CA ILE A 47 -4.92 -1.68 17.66
C ILE A 47 -4.39 -1.66 16.22
N TYR A 48 -3.21 -1.08 15.99
CA TYR A 48 -2.66 -0.93 14.64
C TYR A 48 -2.13 -2.25 14.05
N LEU A 49 -1.52 -3.11 14.86
CA LEU A 49 -0.98 -4.41 14.43
C LEU A 49 -1.99 -5.32 13.69
N PRO A 50 -3.21 -5.58 14.20
CA PRO A 50 -4.18 -6.40 13.48
C PRO A 50 -4.65 -5.75 12.19
N VAL A 51 -4.82 -4.42 12.17
CA VAL A 51 -5.21 -3.67 10.96
C VAL A 51 -4.13 -3.78 9.88
N PHE A 52 -2.86 -3.60 10.28
CA PHE A 52 -1.73 -3.73 9.37
C PHE A 52 -1.62 -5.16 8.79
N LYS A 53 -1.76 -6.19 9.65
CA LYS A 53 -1.77 -7.59 9.19
C LYS A 53 -2.94 -7.88 8.25
N ALA A 54 -4.13 -7.36 8.54
CA ALA A 54 -5.30 -7.53 7.68
C ALA A 54 -5.10 -6.85 6.32
N LYS A 55 -4.58 -5.61 6.31
CA LYS A 55 -4.27 -4.86 5.08
C LYS A 55 -3.22 -5.57 4.24
N SER A 56 -2.14 -6.05 4.86
CA SER A 56 -1.08 -6.80 4.16
C SER A 56 -1.62 -8.09 3.53
N ARG A 57 -2.52 -8.82 4.21
CA ARG A 57 -3.17 -10.00 3.61
C ARG A 57 -4.09 -9.65 2.44
N LEU A 58 -4.82 -8.55 2.54
CA LEU A 58 -5.67 -8.03 1.47
C LEU A 58 -4.82 -7.66 0.23
N GLU A 59 -3.78 -6.86 0.43
CA GLU A 59 -2.84 -6.47 -0.64
C GLU A 59 -2.20 -7.70 -1.29
N LEU A 60 -1.77 -8.67 -0.49
CA LEU A 60 -1.21 -9.93 -1.00
C LEU A 60 -2.20 -10.70 -1.88
N LEU A 61 -3.47 -10.76 -1.47
CA LEU A 61 -4.53 -11.41 -2.24
C LEU A 61 -4.75 -10.68 -3.57
N GLU A 62 -4.89 -9.35 -3.57
CA GLU A 62 -5.14 -8.56 -4.78
C GLU A 62 -3.97 -8.59 -5.76
N THR A 63 -2.74 -8.58 -5.24
CA THR A 63 -1.51 -8.75 -6.02
C THR A 63 -1.43 -10.12 -6.67
N ARG A 64 -1.86 -11.17 -5.96
CA ARG A 64 -1.81 -12.55 -6.45
C ARG A 64 -3.05 -13.00 -7.23
N LEU A 65 -4.12 -12.21 -7.22
CA LEU A 65 -5.40 -12.57 -7.83
C LEU A 65 -5.31 -12.95 -9.31
N PRO A 66 -4.58 -12.23 -10.19
CA PRO A 66 -4.44 -12.64 -11.58
C PRO A 66 -3.79 -14.02 -11.74
N TYR A 67 -2.84 -14.37 -10.87
CA TYR A 67 -2.19 -15.68 -10.88
C TYR A 67 -3.13 -16.79 -10.38
N ILE A 68 -3.97 -16.49 -9.39
CA ILE A 68 -5.01 -17.41 -8.91
C ILE A 68 -5.99 -17.69 -10.04
N VAL A 69 -6.54 -16.66 -10.68
CA VAL A 69 -7.52 -16.81 -11.77
C VAL A 69 -6.89 -17.50 -12.98
N SER A 70 -5.64 -17.18 -13.33
CA SER A 70 -4.89 -17.90 -14.38
C SER A 70 -4.78 -19.40 -14.07
N TYR A 71 -4.44 -19.75 -12.82
CA TYR A 71 -4.35 -21.15 -12.41
C TYR A 71 -5.72 -21.84 -12.48
N MET A 72 -6.79 -21.16 -12.05
CA MET A 72 -8.16 -21.66 -12.20
C MET A 72 -8.52 -21.88 -13.67
N ALA A 73 -8.20 -20.93 -14.56
CA ALA A 73 -8.47 -21.02 -15.99
C ALA A 73 -7.76 -22.22 -16.62
N VAL A 74 -6.47 -22.42 -16.33
CA VAL A 74 -5.69 -23.57 -16.82
C VAL A 74 -6.30 -24.90 -16.37
N LEU A 75 -6.72 -24.99 -15.10
CA LEU A 75 -7.37 -26.20 -14.59
C LEU A 75 -8.76 -26.43 -15.19
N SER A 76 -9.51 -25.36 -15.42
CA SER A 76 -10.81 -25.40 -16.10
C SER A 76 -10.68 -25.90 -17.54
N TYR A 77 -9.64 -25.44 -18.26
CA TYR A 77 -9.31 -25.93 -19.60
C TYR A 77 -8.96 -27.42 -19.62
N ALA A 78 -8.39 -27.94 -18.53
CA ALA A 78 -8.17 -29.38 -18.34
C ALA A 78 -9.46 -30.16 -17.98
N GLY A 79 -10.63 -29.53 -18.07
CA GLY A 79 -11.93 -30.15 -17.79
C GLY A 79 -12.26 -30.35 -16.32
N ARG A 80 -11.53 -29.68 -15.40
CA ARG A 80 -11.82 -29.77 -13.96
C ARG A 80 -13.02 -28.92 -13.58
N ASN A 81 -13.89 -29.46 -12.74
CA ASN A 81 -14.98 -28.71 -12.12
C ASN A 81 -14.45 -27.77 -11.03
N ILE A 82 -15.28 -26.83 -10.59
CA ILE A 82 -14.93 -25.82 -9.59
C ILE A 82 -14.44 -26.43 -8.27
N GLU A 83 -15.03 -27.55 -7.84
CA GLU A 83 -14.70 -28.21 -6.58
C GLU A 83 -13.28 -28.79 -6.61
N SER A 84 -12.92 -29.43 -7.74
CA SER A 84 -11.55 -29.90 -7.97
C SER A 84 -10.57 -28.74 -8.09
N ILE A 85 -10.97 -27.60 -8.65
CA ILE A 85 -10.13 -26.40 -8.74
C ILE A 85 -9.86 -25.86 -7.33
N ILE A 86 -10.89 -25.72 -6.50
CA ILE A 86 -10.76 -25.27 -5.10
C ILE A 86 -9.88 -26.24 -4.30
N ALA A 87 -10.00 -27.55 -4.51
CA ALA A 87 -9.12 -28.54 -3.88
C ALA A 87 -7.64 -28.33 -4.26
N LYS A 88 -7.37 -28.02 -5.54
CA LYS A 88 -6.00 -27.72 -6.00
C LYS A 88 -5.50 -26.38 -5.47
N LEU A 89 -6.37 -25.37 -5.36
CA LEU A 89 -6.05 -24.09 -4.71
C LEU A 89 -5.76 -24.26 -3.22
N ALA A 90 -6.43 -25.17 -2.53
CA ALA A 90 -6.15 -25.49 -1.14
C ALA A 90 -4.77 -26.16 -0.99
N GLU A 91 -4.43 -27.12 -1.86
CA GLU A 91 -3.13 -27.80 -1.88
C GLU A 91 -1.96 -26.84 -2.14
N LYS A 92 -2.12 -25.91 -3.08
CA LYS A 92 -1.10 -24.91 -3.45
C LYS A 92 -1.31 -23.55 -2.77
N GLY A 93 -2.19 -23.47 -1.77
CA GLY A 93 -2.69 -22.21 -1.22
C GLY A 93 -1.61 -21.30 -0.64
N LYS A 94 -0.50 -21.86 -0.13
CA LYS A 94 0.65 -21.09 0.39
C LYS A 94 1.31 -20.22 -0.68
N LEU A 95 1.40 -20.73 -1.91
CA LEU A 95 1.98 -19.99 -3.04
C LEU A 95 1.16 -18.73 -3.35
N PHE A 96 -0.15 -18.84 -3.20
CA PHE A 96 -1.10 -17.79 -3.58
C PHE A 96 -1.57 -16.93 -2.41
N GLY A 97 -1.26 -17.30 -1.16
CA GLY A 97 -1.73 -16.60 0.03
C GLY A 97 -3.20 -16.84 0.37
N ILE A 98 -3.82 -17.88 -0.22
CA ILE A 98 -5.26 -18.21 -0.06
C ILE A 98 -5.49 -19.58 0.59
N GLU A 99 -4.48 -20.14 1.25
CA GLU A 99 -4.57 -21.44 1.94
C GLU A 99 -5.77 -21.49 2.91
N GLU A 100 -5.85 -20.53 3.84
CA GLU A 100 -6.94 -20.50 4.82
C GLU A 100 -8.33 -20.37 4.16
N PRO A 101 -8.60 -19.41 3.23
CA PRO A 101 -9.85 -19.38 2.48
C PRO A 101 -10.15 -20.67 1.71
N ALA A 102 -9.20 -21.21 0.96
CA ALA A 102 -9.41 -22.38 0.11
C ALA A 102 -9.70 -23.64 0.94
N ILE A 103 -8.99 -23.86 2.06
CA ILE A 103 -9.26 -24.98 2.98
C ILE A 103 -10.64 -24.82 3.63
N ARG A 104 -11.05 -23.60 4.00
CA ARG A 104 -12.39 -23.36 4.54
C ARG A 104 -13.48 -23.67 3.51
N MET A 105 -13.32 -23.22 2.27
CA MET A 105 -14.22 -23.55 1.16
C MET A 105 -14.32 -25.06 0.94
N LEU A 106 -13.16 -25.72 0.88
CA LEU A 106 -13.09 -27.17 0.69
C LEU A 106 -13.79 -27.94 1.80
N ARG A 107 -13.59 -27.54 3.07
CA ARG A 107 -14.26 -28.15 4.23
C ARG A 107 -15.78 -28.00 4.15
N LYS A 108 -16.27 -26.83 3.76
CA LYS A 108 -17.71 -26.59 3.62
C LYS A 108 -18.36 -27.52 2.59
N VAL A 109 -17.73 -27.69 1.43
CA VAL A 109 -18.27 -28.54 0.37
C VAL A 109 -18.11 -30.02 0.72
N PHE A 110 -16.89 -30.49 1.00
CA PHE A 110 -16.62 -31.93 1.13
C PHE A 110 -16.94 -32.53 2.50
N ILE A 111 -16.87 -31.75 3.58
CA ILE A 111 -17.11 -32.26 4.95
C ILE A 111 -18.52 -31.89 5.41
N LEU A 112 -18.97 -30.66 5.16
CA LEU A 112 -20.29 -30.20 5.60
C LEU A 112 -21.41 -30.45 4.56
N GLY A 113 -21.07 -30.90 3.36
CA GLY A 113 -22.05 -31.16 2.29
C GLY A 113 -22.77 -29.89 1.82
N GLN A 114 -22.14 -28.71 1.99
CA GLN A 114 -22.74 -27.45 1.59
C GLN A 114 -22.69 -27.31 0.06
N ASP A 115 -23.80 -26.83 -0.51
CA ASP A 115 -23.87 -26.49 -1.93
C ASP A 115 -22.76 -25.50 -2.34
N THR A 116 -22.12 -25.78 -3.48
CA THR A 116 -20.93 -25.07 -3.93
C THR A 116 -21.24 -23.61 -4.31
N ALA A 117 -22.38 -23.32 -4.94
CA ALA A 117 -22.77 -21.94 -5.26
C ALA A 117 -23.05 -21.15 -3.98
N ARG A 118 -23.76 -21.75 -3.02
CA ARG A 118 -24.01 -21.13 -1.71
C ARG A 118 -22.71 -20.88 -0.93
N MET A 119 -21.78 -21.81 -0.95
CA MET A 119 -20.47 -21.68 -0.30
C MET A 119 -19.67 -20.50 -0.87
N LEU A 120 -19.63 -20.37 -2.21
CA LEU A 120 -18.95 -19.27 -2.90
C LEU A 120 -19.56 -17.92 -2.52
N MET A 121 -20.88 -17.82 -2.50
CA MET A 121 -21.62 -16.61 -2.11
C MET A 121 -21.34 -16.21 -0.65
N GLU A 122 -21.23 -17.19 0.26
CA GLU A 122 -20.88 -16.92 1.66
C GLU A 122 -19.44 -16.45 1.84
N GLU A 123 -18.48 -17.00 1.10
CA GLU A 123 -17.10 -16.54 1.17
C GLU A 123 -16.90 -15.19 0.47
N ALA A 124 -17.66 -14.89 -0.59
CA ALA A 124 -17.71 -13.57 -1.22
C ALA A 124 -18.05 -12.47 -0.20
N ARG A 125 -19.10 -12.69 0.61
CA ARG A 125 -19.52 -11.74 1.66
C ARG A 125 -18.52 -11.58 2.80
N LYS A 126 -17.57 -12.51 2.97
CA LYS A 126 -16.57 -12.48 4.05
C LYS A 126 -15.24 -11.88 3.62
N THR A 127 -14.95 -11.84 2.32
CA THR A 127 -13.67 -11.29 1.84
C THR A 127 -13.70 -9.75 1.87
N PRO A 128 -12.63 -9.11 2.36
CA PRO A 128 -12.50 -7.65 2.28
C PRO A 128 -12.16 -7.14 0.86
N SER A 129 -11.71 -8.00 -0.05
CA SER A 129 -11.42 -7.60 -1.44
C SER A 129 -12.67 -7.61 -2.29
N MET A 130 -13.03 -6.45 -2.85
CA MET A 130 -14.16 -6.30 -3.76
C MET A 130 -13.99 -7.12 -5.05
N VAL A 131 -12.77 -7.16 -5.59
CA VAL A 131 -12.48 -7.90 -6.84
C VAL A 131 -12.60 -9.40 -6.60
N TYR A 132 -12.07 -9.90 -5.49
CA TYR A 132 -12.22 -11.32 -5.14
C TYR A 132 -13.68 -11.68 -4.81
N SER A 133 -14.43 -10.79 -4.15
CA SER A 133 -15.86 -10.98 -3.90
C SER A 133 -16.63 -11.15 -5.20
N SER A 134 -16.43 -10.23 -6.15
CA SER A 134 -17.09 -10.26 -7.47
C SER A 134 -16.75 -11.52 -8.27
N LEU A 135 -15.50 -11.98 -8.19
CA LEU A 135 -15.08 -13.25 -8.79
C LEU A 135 -15.88 -14.43 -8.20
N LEU A 136 -15.94 -14.53 -6.86
CA LEU A 136 -16.65 -15.62 -6.18
C LEU A 136 -18.16 -15.60 -6.44
N GLU A 137 -18.78 -14.42 -6.48
CA GLU A 137 -20.21 -14.25 -6.84
C GLU A 137 -20.48 -14.71 -8.27
N SER A 138 -19.63 -14.32 -9.21
CA SER A 138 -19.76 -14.72 -10.61
C SER A 138 -19.55 -16.23 -10.78
N LEU A 139 -18.58 -16.80 -10.05
CA LEU A 139 -18.38 -18.25 -10.00
C LEU A 139 -19.60 -18.98 -9.44
N ALA A 140 -20.28 -18.44 -8.43
CA ALA A 140 -21.50 -19.05 -7.89
C ALA A 140 -22.58 -19.16 -8.98
N GLY A 141 -22.79 -18.11 -9.77
CA GLY A 141 -23.74 -18.14 -10.90
C GLY A 141 -23.34 -19.12 -12.01
N ILE A 142 -22.05 -19.27 -12.30
CA ILE A 142 -21.55 -20.28 -13.26
C ILE A 142 -21.77 -21.70 -12.75
N VAL A 143 -21.64 -21.94 -11.44
CA VAL A 143 -21.89 -23.25 -10.84
C VAL A 143 -23.37 -23.63 -10.95
N GLU A 144 -24.29 -22.69 -10.72
CA GLU A 144 -25.73 -22.93 -10.89
C GLU A 144 -26.13 -23.23 -12.33
N THR A 145 -25.48 -22.58 -13.31
CA THR A 145 -25.76 -22.79 -14.74
C THR A 145 -25.04 -24.02 -15.31
N GLY A 146 -23.95 -24.46 -14.67
CA GLY A 146 -23.20 -25.67 -15.01
C GLY A 146 -22.40 -25.61 -16.30
N LYS A 147 -22.28 -24.45 -16.95
CA LYS A 147 -21.56 -24.26 -18.23
C LYS A 147 -20.80 -22.93 -18.24
N GLY A 148 -19.73 -22.87 -19.05
CA GLY A 148 -19.04 -21.62 -19.34
C GLY A 148 -17.88 -21.27 -18.38
N LEU A 149 -17.43 -22.21 -17.54
CA LEU A 149 -16.41 -21.95 -16.51
C LEU A 149 -15.07 -21.53 -17.12
N ASN A 150 -14.64 -22.20 -18.19
CA ASN A 150 -13.38 -21.90 -18.87
C ASN A 150 -13.44 -20.54 -19.57
N GLU A 151 -14.50 -20.24 -20.32
CA GLU A 151 -14.66 -18.95 -20.99
C GLU A 151 -14.76 -17.80 -19.98
N PHE A 152 -15.48 -18.01 -18.86
CA PHE A 152 -15.58 -17.03 -17.79
C PHE A 152 -14.21 -16.75 -17.16
N LEU A 153 -13.47 -17.79 -16.74
CA LEU A 153 -12.18 -17.63 -16.07
C LEU A 153 -11.12 -17.02 -16.98
N GLU A 154 -11.13 -17.33 -18.28
CA GLU A 154 -10.26 -16.69 -19.25
C GLU A 154 -10.60 -15.21 -19.43
N SER A 155 -11.88 -14.89 -19.62
CA SER A 155 -12.35 -13.50 -19.74
C SER A 155 -11.96 -12.69 -18.50
N GLU A 156 -12.17 -13.25 -17.32
CA GLU A 156 -11.86 -12.60 -16.05
C GLU A 156 -10.35 -12.44 -15.86
N PHE A 157 -9.54 -13.43 -16.26
CA PHE A 157 -8.09 -13.29 -16.28
C PHE A 157 -7.63 -12.13 -17.17
N MET A 158 -8.18 -12.03 -18.39
CA MET A 158 -7.86 -10.95 -19.32
C MET A 158 -8.33 -9.58 -18.79
N ASN A 159 -9.47 -9.52 -18.10
CA ASN A 159 -9.93 -8.29 -17.44
C ASN A 159 -8.96 -7.84 -16.34
N LEU A 160 -8.48 -8.77 -15.51
CA LEU A 160 -7.50 -8.47 -14.48
C LEU A 160 -6.17 -7.99 -15.07
N LEU A 161 -5.71 -8.57 -16.18
CA LEU A 161 -4.51 -8.11 -16.89
C LEU A 161 -4.70 -6.70 -17.47
N ARG A 162 -5.81 -6.43 -18.16
CA ARG A 162 -6.12 -5.09 -18.68
C ARG A 162 -6.17 -4.04 -17.58
N SER A 163 -6.75 -4.38 -16.42
CA SER A 163 -6.76 -3.49 -15.25
C SER A 163 -5.35 -3.21 -14.73
N ARG A 164 -4.48 -4.23 -14.69
CA ARG A 164 -3.07 -4.08 -14.33
C ARG A 164 -2.31 -3.19 -15.31
N GLU A 165 -2.47 -3.43 -16.62
CA GLU A 165 -1.86 -2.62 -17.67
C GLU A 165 -2.32 -1.15 -17.58
N ALA A 166 -3.60 -0.91 -17.33
CA ALA A 166 -4.13 0.44 -17.15
C ALA A 166 -3.48 1.16 -15.96
N LYS A 167 -3.32 0.49 -14.82
CA LYS A 167 -2.63 1.04 -13.63
C LYS A 167 -1.16 1.35 -13.91
N VAL A 168 -0.45 0.46 -14.61
CA VAL A 168 0.95 0.71 -15.00
C VAL A 168 1.04 1.92 -15.93
N LYS A 169 0.14 2.02 -16.91
CA LYS A 169 0.08 3.15 -17.83
C LYS A 169 -0.22 4.48 -17.12
N GLU A 170 -1.10 4.48 -16.13
CA GLU A 170 -1.40 5.64 -15.30
C GLU A 170 -0.16 6.15 -14.54
N VAL A 171 0.64 5.22 -13.98
CA VAL A 171 1.89 5.59 -13.31
C VAL A 171 2.92 6.12 -14.31
N MET A 172 3.07 5.50 -15.49
CA MET A 172 3.95 6.02 -16.54
C MET A 172 3.56 7.43 -17.00
N ASN A 173 2.25 7.70 -17.16
CA ASN A 173 1.75 9.01 -17.50
C ASN A 173 2.08 10.04 -16.40
N SER A 174 1.93 9.65 -15.13
CA SER A 174 2.28 10.49 -13.98
C SER A 174 3.78 10.79 -13.94
N MET A 175 4.64 9.79 -14.19
CA MET A 175 6.09 9.98 -14.30
C MET A 175 6.45 10.93 -15.45
N THR A 176 5.79 10.79 -16.60
CA THR A 176 6.01 11.68 -17.76
C THR A 176 5.69 13.13 -17.41
N ALA A 177 4.56 13.38 -16.75
CA ALA A 177 4.20 14.72 -16.30
C ALA A 177 5.22 15.30 -15.31
N LEU A 178 5.73 14.49 -14.36
CA LEU A 178 6.78 14.93 -13.45
C LEU A 178 8.09 15.24 -14.16
N MET A 179 8.45 14.48 -15.20
CA MET A 179 9.63 14.75 -16.03
C MET A 179 9.50 16.06 -16.82
N GLU A 180 8.32 16.37 -17.34
CA GLU A 180 8.05 17.64 -18.02
C GLU A 180 8.21 18.84 -17.08
N ILE A 181 7.65 18.73 -15.86
CA ILE A 181 7.81 19.73 -14.81
C ILE A 181 9.28 19.87 -14.41
N PHE A 182 10.00 18.75 -14.28
CA PHE A 182 11.43 18.74 -13.97
C PHE A 182 12.24 19.51 -15.02
N ILE A 183 12.08 19.20 -16.31
CA ILE A 183 12.81 19.88 -17.38
C ILE A 183 12.47 21.38 -17.39
N SER A 184 11.18 21.72 -17.24
CA SER A 184 10.73 23.11 -17.25
C SER A 184 11.29 23.94 -16.09
N LEU A 185 11.23 23.42 -14.86
CA LEU A 185 11.62 24.17 -13.65
C LEU A 185 13.11 24.08 -13.29
N VAL A 186 13.76 22.95 -13.60
CA VAL A 186 15.16 22.71 -13.19
C VAL A 186 16.13 23.05 -14.32
N VAL A 187 15.71 22.95 -15.59
CA VAL A 187 16.58 23.22 -16.75
C VAL A 187 16.20 24.54 -17.42
N VAL A 188 14.97 24.66 -17.90
CA VAL A 188 14.57 25.81 -18.75
C VAL A 188 14.49 27.10 -17.93
N MET A 189 13.81 27.09 -16.78
CA MET A 189 13.63 28.29 -15.96
C MET A 189 14.96 28.89 -15.47
N PRO A 190 15.91 28.13 -14.89
CA PRO A 190 17.20 28.66 -14.49
C PRO A 190 18.02 29.17 -15.67
N LEU A 191 17.92 28.52 -16.84
CA LEU A 191 18.63 28.95 -18.05
C LEU A 191 18.13 30.31 -18.54
N VAL A 192 16.81 30.50 -18.63
CA VAL A 192 16.21 31.79 -19.02
C VAL A 192 16.59 32.89 -18.02
N LEU A 193 16.45 32.61 -16.72
CA LEU A 193 16.84 33.56 -15.66
C LEU A 193 18.33 33.89 -15.71
N THR A 194 19.18 32.92 -16.02
CA THR A 194 20.63 33.13 -16.20
C THR A 194 20.91 34.12 -17.32
N ILE A 195 20.30 33.93 -18.49
CA ILE A 195 20.50 34.82 -19.63
C ILE A 195 20.01 36.24 -19.28
N MET A 196 18.79 36.36 -18.73
CA MET A 196 18.22 37.68 -18.40
C MET A 196 19.05 38.42 -17.34
N LEU A 197 19.40 37.75 -16.25
CA LEU A 197 20.18 38.36 -15.17
C LEU A 197 21.61 38.68 -15.60
N SER A 198 22.21 37.89 -16.50
CA SER A 198 23.53 38.18 -17.06
C SER A 198 23.52 39.45 -17.91
N ILE A 199 22.48 39.63 -18.73
CA ILE A 199 22.32 40.86 -19.53
C ILE A 199 22.12 42.07 -18.60
N MET A 200 21.26 41.97 -17.58
CA MET A 200 21.06 43.07 -16.61
C MET A 200 22.35 43.44 -15.87
N ALA A 201 23.14 42.43 -15.45
CA ALA A 201 24.43 42.64 -14.80
C ALA A 201 25.40 43.37 -15.74
N SER A 202 25.42 43.03 -17.04
CA SER A 202 26.30 43.68 -18.02
C SER A 202 25.95 45.14 -18.31
N LEU A 203 24.67 45.49 -18.24
CA LEU A 203 24.17 46.86 -18.44
C LEU A 203 24.32 47.74 -17.19
N GLY A 204 24.85 47.17 -16.08
CA GLY A 204 24.96 47.87 -14.80
C GLY A 204 23.61 48.19 -14.15
N ALA A 205 22.52 47.57 -14.62
CA ALA A 205 21.18 47.83 -14.14
C ALA A 205 20.93 47.10 -12.82
N VAL A 206 21.07 47.81 -11.69
CA VAL A 206 20.69 47.31 -10.37
C VAL A 206 19.20 47.60 -10.15
N ALA A 207 18.34 46.70 -10.63
CA ALA A 207 16.89 46.82 -10.45
C ALA A 207 16.40 46.31 -9.08
N LEU A 208 17.20 45.51 -8.37
CA LEU A 208 16.84 44.86 -7.10
C LEU A 208 17.92 45.13 -6.03
N PRO A 209 17.56 45.16 -4.74
CA PRO A 209 18.51 45.31 -3.63
C PRO A 209 19.49 44.13 -3.47
N ILE A 210 19.33 43.07 -4.27
CA ILE A 210 20.16 41.86 -4.28
C ILE A 210 20.92 41.84 -5.60
N SER A 211 22.21 41.48 -5.58
CA SER A 211 22.99 41.43 -6.81
C SER A 211 22.52 40.29 -7.73
N PRO A 212 22.51 40.47 -9.06
CA PRO A 212 22.12 39.42 -10.00
C PRO A 212 22.89 38.11 -9.79
N LEU A 213 24.18 38.19 -9.45
CA LEU A 213 25.03 37.03 -9.13
C LEU A 213 24.55 36.27 -7.88
N GLN A 214 24.11 36.96 -6.83
CA GLN A 214 23.56 36.31 -5.63
C GLN A 214 22.26 35.57 -5.93
N ILE A 215 21.40 36.15 -6.78
CA ILE A 215 20.16 35.49 -7.23
C ILE A 215 20.47 34.23 -8.04
N LEU A 216 21.44 34.29 -8.96
CA LEU A 216 21.87 33.13 -9.72
C LEU A 216 22.45 32.03 -8.84
N PHE A 217 23.28 32.39 -7.86
CA PHE A 217 23.80 31.43 -6.89
C PHE A 217 22.67 30.74 -6.13
N LEU A 218 21.69 31.50 -5.62
CA LEU A 218 20.53 30.95 -4.92
C LEU A 218 19.73 29.98 -5.81
N ILE A 219 19.48 30.35 -7.07
CA ILE A 219 18.71 29.52 -7.99
C ILE A 219 19.42 28.19 -8.29
N HIS A 220 20.71 28.23 -8.64
CA HIS A 220 21.45 27.04 -9.08
C HIS A 220 21.89 26.12 -7.93
N PHE A 221 22.26 26.69 -6.79
CA PHE A 221 22.82 25.91 -5.68
C PHE A 221 21.80 25.57 -4.60
N ILE A 222 20.65 26.27 -4.53
CA ILE A 222 19.63 26.00 -3.52
C ILE A 222 18.30 25.60 -4.17
N VAL A 223 17.72 26.45 -5.02
CA VAL A 223 16.36 26.22 -5.53
C VAL A 223 16.29 25.01 -6.46
N ALA A 224 17.13 24.96 -7.49
CA ALA A 224 17.13 23.88 -8.46
C ALA A 224 17.42 22.49 -7.83
N PRO A 225 18.42 22.32 -6.95
CA PRO A 225 18.63 21.06 -6.23
C PRO A 225 17.45 20.68 -5.34
N THR A 226 16.82 21.65 -4.66
CA THR A 226 15.67 21.38 -3.78
C THR A 226 14.47 20.86 -4.58
N ILE A 227 14.16 21.49 -5.72
CA ILE A 227 13.08 21.05 -6.62
C ILE A 227 13.43 19.67 -7.20
N ALA A 228 14.67 19.44 -7.61
CA ALA A 228 15.12 18.17 -8.14
C ALA A 228 14.93 17.03 -7.11
N VAL A 229 15.36 17.23 -5.87
CA VAL A 229 15.16 16.26 -4.78
C VAL A 229 13.68 16.01 -4.53
N MET A 230 12.86 17.07 -4.49
CA MET A 230 11.41 16.94 -4.30
C MET A 230 10.77 16.07 -5.39
N ILE A 231 11.11 16.30 -6.65
CA ILE A 231 10.56 15.53 -7.77
C ILE A 231 11.03 14.08 -7.73
N VAL A 232 12.29 13.82 -7.40
CA VAL A 232 12.80 12.45 -7.22
C VAL A 232 12.02 11.71 -6.13
N LEU A 233 11.76 12.35 -4.98
CA LEU A 233 10.94 11.76 -3.92
C LEU A 233 9.50 11.49 -4.36
N MET A 234 8.92 12.37 -5.18
CA MET A 234 7.58 12.15 -5.74
C MET A 234 7.54 10.97 -6.71
N ILE A 235 8.57 10.83 -7.56
CA ILE A 235 8.70 9.68 -8.47
C ILE A 235 8.82 8.39 -7.66
N ASP A 236 9.68 8.35 -6.64
CA ASP A 236 9.87 7.17 -5.80
C ASP A 236 8.56 6.77 -5.10
N ALA A 237 7.80 7.74 -4.58
CA ALA A 237 6.50 7.51 -3.97
C ALA A 237 5.45 6.96 -4.96
N LEU A 238 5.50 7.35 -6.24
CA LEU A 238 4.63 6.80 -7.29
C LEU A 238 5.03 5.38 -7.68
N VAL A 239 6.34 5.12 -7.85
CA VAL A 239 6.85 3.80 -8.19
C VAL A 239 6.58 2.80 -7.07
N SER A 240 6.70 3.21 -5.81
CA SER A 240 6.38 2.36 -4.66
C SER A 240 4.91 1.89 -4.64
N ARG A 241 3.97 2.61 -5.28
CA ARG A 241 2.56 2.18 -5.36
C ARG A 241 2.31 1.04 -6.34
N ILE A 242 3.23 0.78 -7.27
CA ILE A 242 3.11 -0.31 -8.26
C ILE A 242 4.03 -1.49 -7.96
N SER A 243 5.11 -1.28 -7.21
CA SER A 243 6.07 -2.33 -6.87
C SER A 243 5.75 -3.08 -5.57
N GLY A 244 4.86 -2.54 -4.72
CA GLY A 244 4.28 -3.22 -3.55
C GLY A 244 2.98 -3.94 -3.87
#